data_AF-A0A434CU44-F1
#
_entry.id   AF-A0A434CU44-F1
#
_cell.length_a   1.000
_cell.length_b   1.000
_cell.length_c   1.000
_cell.angle_alpha   90.00
_cell.angle_beta   90.00
_cell.angle_gamma   90.00
#
_symmetry.space_group_name_H-M   'P 1'
#
loop_
_entity.id
_entity.type
_entity.pdbx_description
1 polymer ?
#
loop_
_entity_poly.entity_id
_entity_poly.type
_entity_poly.pdbx_seq_one_letter_code
_entity_poly.pdbx_strand_id
1 'polypeptide(L)'
;MTPDLVIFDCDGVLVDSETLSVAALLGMITLAGGTISEEIAYEHFLGKSMKSVREILLSDFGIDITDQHLTGMRVELMRKFREELKPIPGIGQV
;
A
#
# COMPACT_ATOMS: atom_id res chain seq x y z
N MET A 1 -20.73 22.96 16.91
CA MET A 1 -21.57 21.79 17.26
C MET A 1 -20.59 20.63 17.42
N THR A 2 -20.60 19.96 18.56
CA THR A 2 -19.66 18.87 18.86
C THR A 2 -20.35 17.54 18.51
N PRO A 3 -19.72 16.65 17.73
CA PRO A 3 -20.34 15.36 17.41
C PRO A 3 -20.44 14.47 18.65
N ASP A 4 -21.52 13.70 18.75
CA ASP A 4 -21.70 12.71 19.85
C ASP A 4 -20.85 11.44 19.63
N LEU A 5 -20.43 11.17 18.40
CA LEU A 5 -19.60 10.01 18.01
C LEU A 5 -18.75 10.32 16.78
N VAL A 6 -17.52 9.83 16.78
CA VAL A 6 -16.63 9.80 15.61
C VAL A 6 -16.13 8.37 15.42
N ILE A 7 -16.23 7.83 14.21
CA ILE A 7 -15.67 6.53 13.82
C ILE A 7 -14.50 6.81 12.88
N PHE A 8 -13.32 6.31 13.25
CA PHE A 8 -12.12 6.42 12.43
C PHE A 8 -11.90 5.13 11.65
N ASP A 9 -11.55 5.27 10.38
CA ASP A 9 -10.85 4.20 9.66
C ASP A 9 -9.44 4.05 10.24
N CYS A 10 -8.79 2.90 10.02
CA CYS A 10 -7.45 2.62 10.55
C CYS A 10 -6.35 3.07 9.57
N ASP A 11 -6.37 2.52 8.36
CA ASP A 11 -5.32 2.70 7.36
C ASP A 11 -5.37 4.11 6.76
N GLY A 12 -4.22 4.79 6.73
CA GLY A 12 -4.10 6.18 6.25
C GLY A 12 -4.75 7.23 7.15
N VAL A 13 -5.42 6.83 8.24
CA VAL A 13 -6.11 7.73 9.19
C VAL A 13 -5.51 7.64 10.58
N LEU A 14 -5.48 6.45 11.19
CA LEU A 14 -4.85 6.24 12.50
C LEU A 14 -3.35 5.96 12.36
N VAL A 15 -2.97 5.25 11.30
CA VAL A 15 -1.60 4.78 11.06
C VAL A 15 -1.15 5.10 9.64
N ASP A 16 0.14 5.38 9.50
CA ASP A 16 0.81 5.64 8.23
C ASP A 16 1.14 4.32 7.51
N SER A 17 0.10 3.61 7.07
CA SER A 17 0.21 2.32 6.39
C SER A 17 0.38 2.44 4.87
N GLU A 18 0.09 3.60 4.30
CA GLU A 18 0.13 3.83 2.84
C GLU A 18 1.57 3.82 2.31
N THR A 19 2.50 4.51 2.97
CA THR A 19 3.92 4.53 2.56
C THR A 19 4.54 3.13 2.57
N LEU A 20 4.26 2.34 3.61
CA LEU A 20 4.76 0.98 3.71
C LEU A 20 4.13 0.05 2.65
N SER A 21 2.85 0.28 2.31
CA SER A 21 2.16 -0.46 1.25
C SER A 21 2.74 -0.17 -0.13
N VAL A 22 3.02 1.09 -0.44
CA VAL A 22 3.66 1.49 -1.70
C VAL A 22 5.08 0.94 -1.80
N ALA A 23 5.87 1.01 -0.72
CA ALA A 23 7.21 0.43 -0.70
C ALA A 23 7.20 -1.08 -0.97
N ALA A 24 6.26 -1.83 -0.37
CA ALA A 24 6.11 -3.26 -0.61
C ALA A 24 5.69 -3.57 -2.06
N LEU A 25 4.78 -2.77 -2.61
CA LEU A 25 4.33 -2.88 -4.00
C LEU A 25 5.48 -2.65 -4.99
N LEU A 26 6.27 -1.59 -4.81
CA LEU A 26 7.44 -1.30 -5.66
C LEU A 26 8.49 -2.41 -5.59
N GLY A 27 8.72 -2.98 -4.39
CA GLY A 27 9.59 -4.14 -4.21
C GLY A 27 9.10 -5.36 -5.00
N MET A 28 7.80 -5.65 -4.97
CA MET A 28 7.19 -6.72 -5.77
C MET A 28 7.35 -6.48 -7.27
N ILE A 29 7.09 -5.26 -7.74
CA ILE A 29 7.24 -4.88 -9.14
C ILE A 29 8.69 -5.08 -9.61
N THR A 30 9.65 -4.68 -8.79
CA THR A 30 11.08 -4.87 -9.06
C THR A 30 11.44 -6.36 -9.17
N LEU A 31 10.92 -7.20 -8.27
CA LEU A 31 11.13 -8.66 -8.32
C LEU A 31 10.50 -9.30 -9.56
N ALA A 32 9.41 -8.74 -10.07
CA ALA A 32 8.77 -9.16 -11.32
C ALA A 32 9.50 -8.64 -12.57
N GLY A 33 10.60 -7.90 -12.42
CA GLY A 33 11.37 -7.33 -13.53
C GLY A 33 10.82 -6.01 -14.09
N GLY A 34 9.86 -5.39 -13.41
CA GLY A 34 9.29 -4.10 -13.76
C GLY A 34 9.92 -2.95 -12.98
N THR A 35 9.74 -1.73 -13.48
CA THR A 35 10.13 -0.50 -12.79
C THR A 35 9.01 0.53 -12.93
N ILE A 36 8.54 1.05 -11.80
CA ILE A 36 7.53 2.12 -11.73
C ILE A 36 8.02 3.14 -10.71
N SER A 37 7.77 4.44 -10.95
CA SER A 37 8.12 5.47 -9.98
C SER A 37 7.17 5.46 -8.79
N GLU A 38 7.64 5.94 -7.65
CA GLU A 38 6.83 6.00 -6.43
C GLU A 38 5.60 6.90 -6.63
N GLU A 39 5.73 8.02 -7.35
CA GLU A 39 4.64 8.94 -7.66
C GLU A 39 3.53 8.26 -8.47
N ILE A 40 3.91 7.51 -9.52
CA ILE A 40 2.95 6.73 -10.31
C ILE A 40 2.29 5.68 -9.41
N ALA A 41 3.03 5.05 -8.49
CA ALA A 41 2.46 4.04 -7.62
C ALA A 41 1.41 4.61 -6.66
N TYR A 42 1.65 5.79 -6.08
CA TYR A 42 0.66 6.49 -5.27
C TYR A 42 -0.58 6.87 -6.09
N GLU A 43 -0.41 7.43 -7.29
CA GLU A 43 -1.52 7.89 -8.12
C GLU A 43 -2.37 6.73 -8.69
N HIS A 44 -1.72 5.65 -9.13
CA HIS A 44 -2.37 4.58 -9.86
C HIS A 44 -2.76 3.37 -9.02
N PHE A 45 -2.16 3.13 -7.85
CA PHE A 45 -2.37 1.87 -7.12
C PHE A 45 -2.90 2.04 -5.71
N LEU A 46 -2.76 3.21 -5.09
CA LEU A 46 -3.25 3.45 -3.73
C LEU A 46 -4.78 3.29 -3.66
N GLY A 47 -5.26 2.63 -2.60
CA GLY A 47 -6.67 2.35 -2.37
C GLY A 47 -7.31 1.34 -3.35
N LYS A 48 -6.57 0.82 -4.33
CA LYS A 48 -7.08 -0.20 -5.26
C LYS A 48 -6.91 -1.61 -4.70
N SER A 49 -7.83 -2.50 -5.10
CA SER A 49 -7.69 -3.91 -4.77
C SER A 49 -6.45 -4.51 -5.46
N MET A 50 -5.80 -5.50 -4.84
CA MET A 50 -4.66 -6.17 -5.47
C MET A 50 -4.99 -6.84 -6.82
N LYS A 51 -6.25 -7.23 -7.03
CA LYS A 51 -6.72 -7.70 -8.33
C LYS A 51 -6.63 -6.59 -9.38
N SER A 52 -7.13 -5.41 -9.06
CA SER A 52 -7.06 -4.23 -9.94
C SER A 52 -5.63 -3.80 -10.20
N VAL A 53 -4.76 -3.81 -9.18
CA VAL A 53 -3.34 -3.49 -9.34
C VAL A 53 -2.68 -4.47 -10.32
N ARG A 54 -2.91 -5.77 -10.17
CA ARG A 54 -2.40 -6.79 -11.10
C ARG A 54 -2.89 -6.58 -12.53
N GLU A 55 -4.17 -6.25 -12.70
CA GLU A 55 -4.77 -5.97 -14.02
C GLU A 55 -4.10 -4.76 -14.68
N ILE A 56 -3.96 -3.65 -13.95
CA ILE A 56 -3.33 -2.41 -14.45
C ILE A 56 -1.85 -2.65 -14.81
N LEU A 57 -1.11 -3.35 -13.94
CA LEU A 57 0.29 -3.66 -14.20
C LEU A 57 0.47 -4.48 -15.48
N LEU A 58 -0.43 -5.42 -15.74
CA LEU A 58 -0.39 -6.21 -16.97
C LEU A 58 -0.81 -5.38 -18.20
N SER A 59 -1.92 -4.65 -18.12
CA SER A 59 -2.48 -3.94 -19.27
C SER A 59 -1.68 -2.71 -19.68
N ASP A 60 -1.22 -1.93 -18.70
CA ASP A 60 -0.69 -0.58 -18.94
C ASP A 60 0.84 -0.58 -18.91
N PHE A 61 1.45 -1.53 -18.18
CA PHE A 61 2.90 -1.60 -17.99
C PHE A 61 3.53 -2.89 -18.54
N GLY A 62 2.74 -3.87 -18.96
CA GLY A 62 3.24 -5.15 -19.47
C GLY A 62 3.93 -6.03 -18.41
N ILE A 63 3.67 -5.78 -17.12
CA ILE A 63 4.30 -6.48 -16.00
C ILE A 63 3.34 -7.58 -15.52
N ASP A 64 3.72 -8.84 -15.69
CA ASP A 64 2.94 -9.97 -15.20
C ASP A 64 3.27 -10.29 -13.74
N ILE A 65 2.30 -10.05 -12.86
CA ILE A 65 2.41 -10.34 -11.43
C ILE A 65 1.85 -11.74 -11.15
N THR A 66 2.73 -12.65 -10.71
CA THR A 66 2.37 -14.01 -10.30
C THR A 66 1.81 -14.04 -8.88
N ASP A 67 1.16 -15.15 -8.52
CA ASP A 67 0.68 -15.35 -7.15
C ASP A 67 1.83 -15.47 -6.12
N GLN A 68 3.01 -15.91 -6.58
CA GLN A 68 4.22 -15.93 -5.75
C GLN A 68 4.70 -14.50 -5.44
N HIS A 69 4.67 -13.59 -6.42
CA HIS A 69 4.98 -12.17 -6.22
C HIS A 69 4.02 -11.54 -5.19
N LEU A 70 2.71 -11.79 -5.34
CA LEU A 70 1.69 -11.30 -4.40
C LEU A 70 1.89 -11.84 -2.98
N THR A 71 2.23 -13.12 -2.84
CA THR A 71 2.50 -13.74 -1.54
C THR A 71 3.74 -13.11 -0.89
N GLY A 72 4.81 -12.93 -1.65
CA GLY A 72 6.04 -12.28 -1.17
C GLY A 72 5.79 -10.84 -0.72
N MET A 73 5.03 -10.07 -1.51
CA MET A 73 4.63 -8.71 -1.16
C MET A 73 3.86 -8.66 0.17
N ARG A 74 2.91 -9.58 0.39
CA ARG A 74 2.14 -9.64 1.64
C ARG A 74 3.02 -9.93 2.86
N VAL A 75 3.95 -10.88 2.72
CA VAL A 75 4.91 -11.20 3.79
C VAL A 75 5.76 -9.99 4.14
N GLU A 76 6.30 -9.30 3.13
CA GLU A 76 7.12 -8.12 3.33
C GLU A 76 6.33 -6.96 3.93
N LEU A 77 5.10 -6.72 3.46
CA LEU A 77 4.22 -5.70 4.02
C LEU A 77 3.94 -5.94 5.51
N MET A 78 3.63 -7.18 5.89
CA MET A 78 3.38 -7.52 7.30
C MET A 78 4.64 -7.37 8.16
N ARG A 79 5.81 -7.70 7.62
CA ARG A 79 7.10 -7.47 8.28
C ARG A 79 7.31 -5.97 8.52
N LYS A 80 7.12 -5.15 7.49
CA LYS A 80 7.21 -3.68 7.57
C LYS A 80 6.22 -3.10 8.55
N PHE A 81 4.97 -3.55 8.55
CA PHE A 81 3.99 -3.07 9.52
C PHE A 81 4.40 -3.37 10.96
N ARG A 82 4.99 -4.54 11.22
CA ARG A 82 5.46 -4.91 12.56
C ARG A 82 6.64 -4.05 13.03
N GLU A 83 7.51 -3.65 12.12
CA GLU A 83 8.77 -2.98 12.46
C GLU A 83 8.73 -1.46 12.32
N GLU A 84 7.93 -0.94 11.39
CA GLU A 84 8.04 0.43 10.88
C GLU A 84 6.73 1.24 10.98
N LEU A 85 5.58 0.61 11.26
CA LEU A 85 4.27 1.29 11.27
C LEU A 85 4.23 2.36 12.37
N LYS A 86 3.82 3.57 11.99
CA LYS A 86 3.74 4.72 12.88
C LYS A 86 2.33 5.29 12.93
N PRO A 87 1.92 5.88 14.07
CA PRO A 87 0.71 6.68 14.11
C PRO A 87 0.80 7.88 13.16
N ILE A 88 -0.33 8.29 12.56
CA ILE A 88 -0.41 9.54 11.81
C ILE A 88 -0.11 10.72 12.76
N PRO A 89 0.68 11.73 12.34
CA PRO A 89 0.97 12.89 13.17
C PRO A 89 -0.31 13.55 13.70
N GLY A 90 -0.38 13.72 15.03
CA GLY A 90 -1.51 14.34 15.72
C GLY A 90 -2.61 13.38 16.18
N ILE A 91 -2.62 12.11 15.77
CA ILE A 91 -3.72 11.20 16.12
C ILE A 91 -3.85 10.93 17.63
N GLY A 92 -2.74 10.97 18.37
CA GLY A 92 -2.74 10.83 19.83
C GLY A 92 -3.32 12.02 20.60
N GLN A 93 -3.81 13.06 19.90
CA GLN A 93 -4.34 14.30 20.49
C GLN A 93 -5.83 14.48 20.18
N VAL A 94 -6.46 13.52 19.51
CA VAL A 94 -7.86 13.56 19.06
C VAL A 94 -8.79 12.97 20.11
#